data_AF-A0A2N1CVU6-F1
#
_entry.id   AF-A0A2N1CVU6-F1
#
_cell.length_a   1.000
_cell.length_b   1.000
_cell.length_c   1.000
_cell.angle_alpha   90.00
_cell.angle_beta   90.00
_cell.angle_gamma   90.00
#
_symmetry.space_group_name_H-M   'P 1'
#
loop_
_entity.id
_entity.type
_entity.pdbx_description
1 polymer ?
#
loop_
_entity_poly.entity_id
_entity_poly.type
_entity_poly.pdbx_seq_one_letter_code
_entity_poly.pdbx_strand_id
1 'polypeptide(L)'
;MFFSVLAIGANVEIHQHKSRVIGPNTPIPKIELTAFRDVMDGVNVHIEVASYVLNAPDLATKSLVSEEGFLQGHAHVFVNGIKRQRLYGKDIHIPKSWLKDGVNQVAISLNSHQHENWVSNEHNIVGAIFLDLSKEQLVLHNFTSQPIENPHAHH
;
A
#
# COMPACT_ATOMS: atom_id res chain seq x y z
N MET A 1 28.90 -20.69 2.65
CA MET A 1 27.59 -21.20 3.10
C MET A 1 27.41 -20.72 4.53
N PHE A 2 26.44 -19.90 4.94
CA PHE A 2 25.20 -19.40 4.36
C PHE A 2 24.97 -17.95 4.83
N PHE A 3 24.40 -17.12 3.97
CA PHE A 3 23.84 -15.80 4.29
C PHE A 3 22.59 -15.95 5.17
N SER A 4 22.44 -15.13 6.21
CA SER A 4 21.12 -14.87 6.84
C SER A 4 21.14 -13.66 7.77
N VAL A 5 21.31 -12.45 7.24
CA VAL A 5 21.03 -11.20 7.98
C VAL A 5 20.56 -10.12 7.00
N LEU A 6 19.37 -10.27 6.42
CA LEU A 6 18.77 -9.19 5.60
C LEU A 6 17.25 -9.07 5.71
N ALA A 7 16.56 -10.02 6.36
CA ALA A 7 15.09 -10.00 6.46
C ALA A 7 14.53 -9.20 7.65
N ILE A 8 15.34 -8.88 8.66
CA ILE A 8 14.83 -8.27 9.90
C ILE A 8 14.59 -6.76 9.75
N GLY A 9 15.37 -6.07 8.90
CA GLY A 9 15.30 -4.60 8.75
C GLY A 9 14.05 -4.08 8.05
N ALA A 10 13.44 -4.86 7.15
CA ALA A 10 12.25 -4.43 6.41
C ALA A 10 10.99 -4.33 7.29
N ASN A 11 10.91 -5.10 8.38
CA ASN A 11 9.77 -5.06 9.31
C ASN A 11 9.87 -3.90 10.32
N VAL A 12 11.07 -3.42 10.67
CA VAL A 12 11.25 -2.47 11.77
C VAL A 12 10.83 -1.04 11.40
N GLU A 13 11.05 -0.57 10.16
CA GLU A 13 10.64 0.80 9.77
C GLU A 13 9.13 0.95 9.55
N ILE A 14 8.40 -0.14 9.29
CA ILE A 14 6.93 -0.12 9.18
C ILE A 14 6.27 -0.04 10.57
N HIS A 15 6.99 -0.38 11.65
CA HIS A 15 6.45 -0.50 13.01
C HIS A 15 6.55 0.77 13.88
N GLN A 16 7.16 1.86 13.40
CA GLN A 16 7.24 3.14 14.14
C GLN A 16 6.12 4.14 13.81
N HIS A 17 4.94 3.66 13.42
CA HIS A 17 3.77 4.50 13.23
C HIS A 17 2.65 4.03 14.15
N LYS A 18 1.95 4.98 14.77
CA LYS A 18 0.80 4.69 15.61
C LYS A 18 -0.16 3.78 14.83
N SER A 19 -0.76 2.81 15.51
CA SER A 19 -1.74 1.92 14.89
C SER A 19 -3.12 2.25 15.41
N ARG A 20 -4.13 2.03 14.56
CA ARG A 20 -5.53 2.21 14.89
C ARG A 20 -6.34 1.00 14.46
N VAL A 21 -6.83 0.27 15.46
CA VAL A 21 -7.68 -0.90 15.25
C VAL A 21 -9.02 -0.46 14.65
N ILE A 22 -9.45 -1.17 13.62
CA ILE A 22 -10.76 -0.97 13.00
C ILE A 22 -11.83 -1.47 13.96
N GLY A 23 -12.83 -0.62 14.21
CA GLY A 23 -13.91 -0.94 15.15
C GLY A 23 -14.83 -2.07 14.65
N PRO A 24 -15.56 -2.74 15.56
CA PRO A 24 -16.55 -3.73 15.17
C PRO A 24 -17.61 -3.11 14.25
N ASN A 25 -18.14 -3.90 13.32
CA ASN A 25 -19.15 -3.48 12.32
C ASN A 25 -18.70 -2.38 11.35
N THR A 26 -17.41 -2.03 11.31
CA THR A 26 -16.85 -1.13 10.28
C THR A 26 -16.39 -1.98 9.09
N PRO A 27 -16.79 -1.64 7.84
CA PRO A 27 -16.27 -2.31 6.66
C PRO A 27 -14.74 -2.27 6.62
N ILE A 28 -14.11 -3.45 6.48
CA ILE A 28 -12.65 -3.56 6.46
C ILE A 28 -12.15 -3.04 5.10
N PRO A 29 -11.23 -2.06 5.07
CA PRO A 29 -10.57 -1.61 3.85
C PRO A 29 -9.86 -2.75 3.13
N LYS A 30 -10.01 -2.80 1.81
CA LYS A 30 -9.33 -3.74 0.92
C LYS A 30 -8.39 -2.97 0.00
N ILE A 31 -7.29 -3.59 -0.40
CA ILE A 31 -6.27 -2.96 -1.25
C ILE A 31 -5.66 -3.95 -2.23
N GLU A 32 -5.53 -3.54 -3.49
CA GLU A 32 -4.80 -4.27 -4.53
C GLU A 32 -3.87 -3.32 -5.28
N LEU A 33 -2.71 -3.82 -5.69
CA LEU A 33 -1.71 -3.06 -6.42
C LEU A 33 -1.46 -3.67 -7.79
N THR A 34 -1.39 -2.82 -8.80
CA THR A 34 -0.90 -3.18 -10.14
C THR A 34 0.22 -2.23 -10.54
N ALA A 35 1.15 -2.71 -11.37
CA ALA A 35 2.26 -1.89 -11.83
C ALA A 35 2.51 -2.05 -13.32
N PHE A 36 2.92 -0.92 -13.91
CA PHE A 36 3.18 -0.77 -15.32
C PHE A 36 4.55 -0.14 -15.50
N ARG A 37 5.27 -0.55 -16.55
CA ARG A 37 6.50 0.15 -16.94
C ARG A 37 6.13 1.55 -17.39
N ASP A 38 6.87 2.53 -16.92
CA ASP A 38 6.82 3.86 -17.48
C ASP A 38 7.89 3.96 -18.58
N VAL A 39 7.52 4.55 -19.72
CA VAL A 39 8.41 4.63 -20.89
C VAL A 39 9.54 5.64 -20.72
N MET A 40 9.40 6.59 -19.80
CA MET A 40 10.36 7.65 -19.54
C MET A 40 11.28 7.29 -18.37
N ASP A 41 10.72 6.91 -17.23
CA ASP A 41 11.49 6.59 -16.04
C ASP A 41 10.73 5.66 -15.11
N GLY A 42 11.37 4.63 -14.54
CA GLY A 42 10.79 3.83 -13.46
C GLY A 42 9.50 3.04 -13.80
N VAL A 43 8.51 3.10 -12.90
CA VAL A 43 7.22 2.40 -13.03
C VAL A 43 6.06 3.27 -12.55
N ASN A 44 4.86 3.00 -13.04
CA ASN A 44 3.62 3.53 -12.53
C ASN A 44 2.90 2.44 -11.72
N VAL A 45 2.43 2.79 -10.53
CA VAL A 45 1.67 1.88 -9.65
C VAL A 45 0.27 2.42 -9.50
N HIS A 46 -0.71 1.58 -9.78
CA HIS A 46 -2.13 1.85 -9.56
C HIS A 46 -2.61 1.09 -8.33
N ILE A 47 -3.40 1.78 -7.51
CA ILE A 47 -3.96 1.30 -6.25
C ILE A 47 -5.46 1.22 -6.41
N GLU A 48 -5.99 0.00 -6.32
CA GLU A 48 -7.42 -0.19 -6.15
C GLU A 48 -7.73 -0.34 -4.66
N VAL A 49 -8.78 0.34 -4.20
CA VAL A 49 -9.24 0.29 -2.81
C VAL A 49 -10.74 0.03 -2.78
N ALA A 50 -11.19 -0.78 -1.82
CA ALA A 50 -12.60 -0.96 -1.52
C ALA A 50 -12.87 -0.76 -0.02
N SER A 51 -14.10 -0.35 0.30
CA SER A 51 -14.51 -0.04 1.69
C SER A 51 -13.64 1.03 2.36
N TYR A 52 -13.09 1.95 1.56
CA TYR A 52 -12.17 2.99 2.01
C TYR A 52 -12.18 4.20 1.09
N VAL A 53 -12.16 5.39 1.67
CA VAL A 53 -12.06 6.66 0.94
C VAL A 53 -10.62 7.15 1.01
N LEU A 54 -9.91 7.08 -0.12
CA LEU A 54 -8.57 7.60 -0.28
C LEU A 54 -8.64 9.07 -0.70
N ASN A 55 -8.32 9.99 0.21
CA ASN A 55 -8.45 11.43 0.00
C ASN A 55 -7.45 12.25 0.85
N ALA A 56 -7.31 13.53 0.50
CA ALA A 56 -6.65 14.51 1.36
C ALA A 56 -7.54 14.83 2.57
N PRO A 57 -6.95 15.18 3.73
CA PRO A 57 -7.75 15.59 4.89
C PRO A 57 -8.54 16.85 4.58
N ASP A 58 -9.83 16.84 4.90
CA ASP A 58 -10.63 18.05 4.97
C ASP A 58 -10.44 18.71 6.36
N LEU A 59 -10.01 19.98 6.36
CA LEU A 59 -9.81 20.73 7.60
C LEU A 59 -11.13 21.14 8.26
N ALA A 60 -12.22 21.22 7.49
CA ALA A 60 -13.55 21.54 8.00
C ALA A 60 -14.19 20.34 8.71
N THR A 61 -13.92 19.12 8.25
CA THR A 61 -14.49 17.89 8.79
C THR A 61 -13.42 16.97 9.36
N LYS A 62 -13.34 16.88 10.69
CA LYS A 62 -12.41 15.95 11.39
C LYS A 62 -12.97 14.53 11.50
N SER A 63 -13.85 14.13 10.58
CA SER A 63 -14.47 12.81 10.62
C SER A 63 -13.48 11.73 10.21
N LEU A 64 -13.61 10.55 10.81
CA LEU A 64 -12.82 9.36 10.48
C LEU A 64 -13.53 8.47 9.47
N VAL A 65 -14.83 8.70 9.28
CA VAL A 65 -15.73 7.92 8.46
C VAL A 65 -16.40 8.85 7.45
N SER A 66 -16.53 8.41 6.22
CA SER A 66 -17.24 9.15 5.17
C SER A 66 -18.76 9.10 5.39
N GLU A 67 -19.52 9.84 4.59
CA GLU A 67 -20.98 9.82 4.65
C GLU A 67 -21.57 8.43 4.34
N GLU A 68 -20.86 7.64 3.54
CA GLU A 68 -21.20 6.27 3.17
C GLU A 68 -20.81 5.23 4.23
N GLY A 69 -20.21 5.64 5.34
CA GLY A 69 -19.83 4.73 6.44
C GLY A 69 -18.47 4.04 6.25
N PHE A 70 -17.65 4.47 5.29
CA PHE A 70 -16.31 3.92 5.08
C PHE A 70 -15.24 4.70 5.82
N LEU A 71 -14.16 4.02 6.22
CA LEU A 71 -12.98 4.71 6.76
C LEU A 71 -12.37 5.61 5.69
N GLN A 72 -11.81 6.75 6.10
CA GLN A 72 -11.14 7.67 5.20
C GLN A 72 -9.71 8.00 5.63
N GLY A 73 -8.90 8.43 4.67
CA GLY A 73 -7.50 8.74 4.93
C GLY A 73 -6.63 8.76 3.69
N HIS A 74 -5.34 8.52 3.90
CA HIS A 74 -4.32 8.57 2.86
C HIS A 74 -3.45 7.32 2.90
N ALA A 75 -2.69 7.09 1.85
CA ALA A 75 -1.75 5.98 1.80
C ALA A 75 -0.32 6.44 2.11
N HIS A 76 0.50 5.59 2.72
CA HIS A 76 1.95 5.78 2.80
C HIS A 76 2.63 4.84 1.81
N VAL A 77 3.55 5.39 1.03
CA VAL A 77 4.28 4.68 -0.01
C VAL A 77 5.69 4.40 0.47
N PHE A 78 6.10 3.13 0.40
CA PHE A 78 7.42 2.64 0.73
C PHE A 78 8.04 1.97 -0.49
N VAL A 79 9.32 2.25 -0.73
CA VAL A 79 10.10 1.59 -1.78
C VAL A 79 11.36 1.02 -1.17
N ASN A 80 11.53 -0.30 -1.27
CA ASN A 80 12.63 -1.04 -0.65
C ASN A 80 12.76 -0.77 0.86
N GLY A 81 11.63 -0.72 1.57
CA GLY A 81 11.56 -0.42 3.00
C GLY A 81 11.58 1.06 3.35
N ILE A 82 12.06 1.94 2.46
CA ILE A 82 12.18 3.38 2.72
C ILE A 82 10.85 4.08 2.46
N LYS A 83 10.34 4.81 3.45
CA LYS A 83 9.15 5.67 3.29
C LYS A 83 9.45 6.84 2.34
N ARG A 84 8.68 6.95 1.25
CA ARG A 84 8.87 7.96 0.21
C ARG A 84 7.91 9.13 0.33
N GLN A 85 6.61 8.86 0.42
CA GLN A 85 5.61 9.92 0.46
C GLN A 85 4.26 9.46 1.02
N ARG A 86 3.38 10.44 1.24
CA ARG A 86 1.94 10.25 1.33
C ARG A 86 1.34 10.23 -0.07
N LEU A 87 0.21 9.55 -0.22
CA LEU A 87 -0.54 9.52 -1.46
C LEU A 87 -2.03 9.64 -1.16
N TYR A 88 -2.71 10.51 -1.92
CA TYR A 88 -4.13 10.84 -1.75
C TYR A 88 -4.98 10.39 -2.95
N GLY A 89 -4.36 9.76 -3.95
CA GLY A 89 -5.00 9.32 -5.19
C GLY A 89 -4.57 7.91 -5.56
N LYS A 90 -5.17 7.35 -6.61
CA LYS A 90 -5.00 5.94 -6.97
C LYS A 90 -3.70 5.65 -7.73
N ASP A 91 -3.13 6.64 -8.40
CA ASP A 91 -1.96 6.44 -9.25
C ASP A 91 -0.73 7.14 -8.67
N ILE A 92 0.41 6.46 -8.74
CA ILE A 92 1.70 7.03 -8.37
C ILE A 92 2.81 6.59 -9.31
N HIS A 93 3.61 7.57 -9.72
CA HIS A 93 4.87 7.33 -10.40
C HIS A 93 5.99 7.03 -9.39
N ILE A 94 6.69 5.91 -9.57
CA ILE A 94 7.86 5.51 -8.80
C ILE A 94 9.11 5.70 -9.69
N PRO A 95 9.91 6.75 -9.46
CA PRO A 95 11.06 7.04 -10.30
C PRO A 95 12.15 5.99 -10.15
N LYS A 96 12.94 5.77 -11.20
CA LYS A 96 14.03 4.79 -11.18
C LYS A 96 15.07 5.10 -10.11
N SER A 97 15.24 6.36 -9.75
CA SER A 97 16.11 6.80 -8.64
C SER A 97 15.72 6.23 -7.27
N TRP A 98 14.50 5.71 -7.11
CA TRP A 98 14.07 5.02 -5.88
C TRP A 98 14.28 3.51 -5.94
N LEU A 99 14.55 2.99 -7.13
CA LEU A 99 14.72 1.57 -7.42
C LEU A 99 16.22 1.22 -7.47
N LYS A 100 16.51 -0.05 -7.21
CA LYS A 100 17.83 -0.68 -7.39
C LYS A 100 17.78 -1.67 -8.55
N ASP A 101 18.94 -2.13 -8.99
CA ASP A 101 19.00 -3.23 -9.94
C ASP A 101 18.45 -4.53 -9.33
N GLY A 102 17.76 -5.33 -10.16
CA GLY A 102 17.09 -6.56 -9.74
C GLY A 102 15.76 -6.32 -9.04
N VAL A 103 15.50 -7.09 -7.98
CA VAL A 103 14.19 -7.12 -7.31
C VAL A 103 14.00 -5.92 -6.38
N ASN A 104 12.90 -5.21 -6.58
CA ASN A 104 12.44 -4.09 -5.80
C ASN A 104 11.10 -4.41 -5.14
N GLN A 105 10.85 -3.84 -3.96
CA GLN A 105 9.55 -3.89 -3.31
C GLN A 105 8.92 -2.50 -3.33
N VAL A 106 7.67 -2.40 -3.80
CA VAL A 106 6.81 -1.25 -3.53
C VAL A 106 5.71 -1.73 -2.58
N ALA A 107 5.62 -1.11 -1.41
CA ALA A 107 4.62 -1.41 -0.39
C ALA A 107 3.82 -0.16 -0.07
N ILE A 108 2.50 -0.31 0.06
CA ILE A 108 1.56 0.79 0.26
C ILE A 108 0.60 0.40 1.37
N SER A 109 0.57 1.19 2.45
CA SER A 109 -0.37 1.02 3.56
C SER A 109 -1.51 2.02 3.48
N LEU A 110 -2.69 1.66 3.98
CA LEU A 110 -3.80 2.60 4.19
C LEU A 110 -3.73 3.18 5.61
N ASN A 111 -3.82 4.50 5.72
CA ASN A 111 -3.57 5.23 6.95
C ASN A 111 -4.68 6.24 7.26
N SER A 112 -4.93 6.53 8.53
CA SER A 112 -5.80 7.64 8.91
C SER A 112 -5.18 8.99 8.51
N HIS A 113 -5.98 10.07 8.54
CA HIS A 113 -5.44 11.43 8.39
C HIS A 113 -4.46 11.83 9.52
N GLN A 114 -4.48 11.14 10.66
CA GLN A 114 -3.52 11.33 11.76
C GLN A 114 -2.31 10.39 11.65
N HIS A 115 -2.08 9.83 10.45
CA HIS A 115 -0.94 9.00 10.09
C HIS A 115 -0.90 7.64 10.80
N GLU A 116 -2.01 7.19 11.38
CA GLU A 116 -2.07 5.87 11.99
C GLU A 116 -2.27 4.78 10.94
N ASN A 117 -1.63 3.62 11.08
CA ASN A 117 -1.95 2.46 10.24
C ASN A 117 -3.31 1.90 10.64
N TRP A 118 -4.20 1.66 9.67
CA TRP A 118 -5.40 0.89 9.93
C TRP A 118 -5.05 -0.58 10.15
N VAL A 119 -5.63 -1.18 11.20
CA VAL A 119 -5.35 -2.57 11.60
C VAL A 119 -6.63 -3.39 11.66
N SER A 120 -6.60 -4.56 11.02
CA SER A 120 -7.62 -5.62 11.12
C SER A 120 -6.96 -6.94 11.49
N ASN A 121 -7.50 -7.66 12.47
CA ASN A 121 -6.94 -8.95 12.94
C ASN A 121 -5.42 -8.89 13.16
N GLU A 122 -4.95 -7.87 13.87
CA GLU A 122 -3.52 -7.61 14.17
C GLU A 122 -2.62 -7.29 12.98
N HIS A 123 -3.16 -7.22 11.76
CA HIS A 123 -2.42 -6.89 10.55
C HIS A 123 -2.79 -5.50 10.01
N ASN A 124 -1.78 -4.76 9.56
CA ASN A 124 -1.98 -3.50 8.83
C ASN A 124 -2.70 -3.77 7.50
N ILE A 125 -3.53 -2.83 7.06
CA ILE A 125 -4.05 -2.86 5.69
C ILE A 125 -2.96 -2.39 4.73
N VAL A 126 -2.39 -3.33 3.96
CA VAL A 126 -1.20 -3.11 3.14
C VAL A 126 -1.26 -3.96 1.89
N GLY A 127 -0.87 -3.36 0.76
CA GLY A 127 -0.55 -4.05 -0.48
C GLY A 127 0.94 -3.94 -0.77
N ALA A 128 1.53 -4.97 -1.37
CA ALA A 128 2.91 -4.95 -1.82
C ALA A 128 3.08 -5.69 -3.15
N ILE A 129 3.97 -5.18 -3.98
CA ILE A 129 4.39 -5.81 -5.24
C ILE A 129 5.91 -5.88 -5.28
N PHE A 130 6.40 -7.02 -5.78
CA PHE A 130 7.82 -7.27 -6.02
C PHE A 130 8.06 -7.21 -7.52
N LEU A 131 8.92 -6.30 -7.94
CA LEU A 131 9.14 -5.96 -9.34
C LEU A 131 10.61 -6.05 -9.72
N ASP A 132 10.88 -6.52 -10.93
CA ASP A 132 12.21 -6.49 -11.55
C ASP A 132 12.10 -5.91 -12.96
N LEU A 133 12.66 -4.72 -13.13
CA LEU A 133 12.57 -3.99 -14.39
C LEU A 133 13.38 -4.66 -15.51
N SER A 134 14.26 -5.62 -15.23
CA SER A 134 15.00 -6.37 -16.25
C SER A 134 14.22 -7.56 -16.85
N LYS A 135 13.09 -7.94 -16.24
CA LYS A 135 12.30 -9.13 -16.64
C LYS A 135 11.17 -8.76 -17.58
N GLU A 136 10.81 -9.64 -18.51
CA GLU A 136 9.63 -9.40 -19.36
C GLU A 136 8.36 -9.23 -18.51
N GLN A 137 8.12 -10.19 -17.61
CA GLN A 137 7.12 -10.05 -16.55
C GLN A 137 7.62 -9.10 -15.46
N LEU A 138 7.06 -7.88 -15.42
CA LEU A 138 7.46 -6.84 -14.47
C LEU A 138 7.21 -7.25 -13.00
N VAL A 139 6.00 -7.69 -12.68
CA VAL A 139 5.58 -8.07 -11.32
C VAL A 139 5.84 -9.55 -11.12
N LEU A 140 6.78 -9.87 -10.23
CA LEU A 140 7.19 -11.23 -9.89
C LEU A 140 6.24 -11.85 -8.86
N HIS A 141 5.86 -11.05 -7.85
CA HIS A 141 4.95 -11.46 -6.78
C HIS A 141 4.12 -10.26 -6.31
N ASN A 142 2.91 -10.55 -5.83
CA ASN A 142 2.06 -9.60 -5.12
C ASN A 142 1.71 -10.15 -3.74
N PHE A 143 1.35 -9.23 -2.85
CA PHE A 143 0.83 -9.51 -1.53
C PHE A 143 -0.21 -8.46 -1.20
N THR A 144 -1.31 -8.88 -0.58
CA THR A 144 -2.29 -7.99 0.03
C THR A 144 -2.73 -8.60 1.36
N SER A 145 -2.89 -7.77 2.38
CA SER A 145 -3.46 -8.23 3.64
C SER A 145 -4.98 -8.35 3.60
N GLN A 146 -5.64 -7.70 2.63
CA GLN A 146 -7.10 -7.68 2.48
C GLN A 146 -7.45 -7.63 0.97
N PRO A 147 -7.61 -8.81 0.32
CA PRO A 147 -7.85 -8.87 -1.12
C PRO A 147 -9.23 -8.35 -1.49
N ILE A 148 -9.33 -7.76 -2.69
CA ILE A 148 -10.61 -7.39 -3.27
C ILE A 148 -11.25 -8.65 -3.86
N GLU A 149 -12.31 -9.13 -3.22
CA GLU A 149 -13.10 -10.26 -3.74
C GLU A 149 -13.74 -9.84 -5.07
N ASN A 150 -13.35 -10.53 -6.14
CA ASN A 150 -13.94 -10.34 -7.45
C ASN A 150 -15.06 -11.38 -7.64
N PRO A 151 -16.36 -11.00 -7.62
CA PRO A 151 -17.46 -11.95 -7.76
C PRO A 151 -17.54 -12.64 -9.14
N HIS A 152 -16.64 -12.31 -10.08
CA HIS A 152 -16.65 -12.85 -11.44
C HIS A 152 -15.41 -13.68 -11.84
N ALA A 153 -14.55 -14.09 -10.90
CA ALA A 153 -13.36 -14.90 -11.22
C ALA A 153 -13.64 -16.41 -11.47
N HIS A 154 -14.91 -16.83 -11.43
CA HIS A 154 -15.34 -18.17 -11.80
C HIS A 154 -16.44 -18.09 -12.85
N HIS A 155 -16.08 -18.09 -14.14
CA HIS A 155 -16.90 -18.64 -15.22
C HIS A 155 -16.02 -18.92 -16.44
#